data_AF-A0A1G1HI72-F1
#
_entry.id   AF-A0A1G1HI72-F1
#
_cell.length_a   1.000
_cell.length_b   1.000
_cell.length_c   1.000
_cell.angle_alpha   90.00
_cell.angle_beta   90.00
_cell.angle_gamma   90.00
#
_symmetry.space_group_name_H-M   'P 1'
#
loop_
_entity.id
_entity.type
_entity.pdbx_description
1 polymer ?
#
loop_
_entity_poly.entity_id
_entity_poly.type
_entity_poly.pdbx_seq_one_letter_code
_entity_poly.pdbx_strand_id
1 'polypeptide(L)' 'MKAARAAGHPVTIFLTDEGVRFTRDPKFLELLKVPGVEFSCCDHSCELVGIHDKTEGISYGSQYNNATMLQDSARLLVF' A
#
# COMPACT_ATOMS: atom_id res chain seq x y z
N MET A 1 -5.01 -1.83 9.46
CA MET A 1 -4.76 -0.37 9.57
C MET A 1 -5.65 0.38 10.58
N LYS A 2 -6.99 0.33 10.50
CA LYS A 2 -7.88 1.18 11.34
C LYS A 2 -7.62 1.06 12.85
N ALA A 3 -7.50 -0.16 13.36
CA ALA A 3 -7.19 -0.40 14.78
C ALA A 3 -5.80 0.17 15.19
N ALA A 4 -4.78 -0.01 14.35
CA ALA A 4 -3.45 0.56 14.60
C ALA A 4 -3.47 2.10 14.61
N ARG A 5 -4.22 2.73 13.69
CA ARG A 5 -4.45 4.18 13.70
C ARG A 5 -5.21 4.65 14.94
N ALA A 6 -6.24 3.92 15.37
CA ALA A 6 -6.98 4.22 16.60
C ALA A 6 -6.10 4.12 17.85
N ALA A 7 -5.08 3.26 17.83
CA ALA A 7 -4.06 3.16 18.87
C ALA A 7 -2.90 4.18 18.73
N GLY A 8 -2.97 5.10 17.76
CA GLY A 8 -1.98 6.16 17.56
C GLY A 8 -0.72 5.75 16.79
N HIS A 9 -0.69 4.56 16.19
CA HIS A 9 0.49 4.10 15.43
C HIS A 9 0.45 4.57 13.98
N PRO A 10 1.57 5.08 13.41
CA PRO A 10 1.70 5.30 11.97
C PRO A 10 1.56 3.97 11.22
N VAL A 11 0.99 4.01 10.01
CA VAL A 11 0.81 2.81 9.18
C VAL A 11 1.22 3.14 7.75
N THR A 12 2.13 2.34 7.20
CA THR A 12 2.45 2.34 5.77
C THR A 12 2.00 1.01 5.18
N ILE A 13 1.41 1.04 3.99
CA ILE A 13 0.93 -0.13 3.26
C ILE A 13 1.67 -0.19 1.93
N PHE A 14 2.27 -1.35 1.65
CA PHE A 14 2.86 -1.66 0.35
C PHE A 14 2.05 -2.77 -0.34
N LEU A 15 1.54 -2.49 -1.53
CA LEU A 15 0.81 -3.44 -2.36
C LEU A 15 1.78 -4.09 -3.35
N THR A 16 1.81 -5.43 -3.38
CA THR A 16 2.66 -6.21 -4.28
C THR A 16 1.92 -7.47 -4.73
N ASP A 17 2.48 -8.15 -5.74
CA ASP A 17 1.91 -9.33 -6.38
C ASP A 17 0.42 -9.11 -6.73
N GLU A 18 -0.46 -10.06 -6.42
CA GLU A 18 -1.90 -9.93 -6.67
C GLU A 18 -2.57 -8.84 -5.80
N GLY A 19 -1.92 -8.39 -4.72
CA GLY A 19 -2.40 -7.32 -3.87
C GLY A 19 -2.54 -5.97 -4.58
N VAL A 20 -1.83 -5.77 -5.71
CA VAL A 20 -1.98 -4.54 -6.50
C VAL A 20 -3.38 -4.39 -7.11
N ARG A 21 -4.19 -5.46 -7.17
CA ARG A 21 -5.59 -5.37 -7.61
C ARG A 21 -6.46 -4.51 -6.69
N PHE A 22 -6.09 -4.36 -5.42
CA PHE A 22 -6.80 -3.50 -4.47
C PHE A 22 -6.78 -2.01 -4.86
N THR A 23 -5.86 -1.60 -5.74
CA THR A 23 -5.86 -0.25 -6.33
C THR A 23 -7.12 0.04 -7.16
N ARG A 24 -7.90 -0.98 -7.53
CA ARG A 24 -9.16 -0.82 -8.28
C ARG A 24 -10.40 -1.22 -7.47
N ASP A 25 -10.25 -1.64 -6.22
CA ASP A 25 -11.38 -2.01 -5.36
C ASP A 25 -11.96 -0.77 -4.66
N PRO A 26 -13.21 -0.36 -4.95
CA PRO A 26 -13.77 0.85 -4.36
C PRO A 26 -13.82 0.83 -2.83
N LYS A 27 -14.08 -0.32 -2.20
CA LYS A 27 -14.12 -0.44 -0.74
C LYS A 27 -12.72 -0.31 -0.13
N PHE A 28 -11.71 -0.81 -0.82
CA PHE A 28 -10.32 -0.59 -0.41
C PHE A 28 -9.92 0.87 -0.56
N LEU A 29 -10.31 1.53 -1.65
CA LEU A 29 -9.95 2.93 -1.91
C LEU A 29 -10.56 3.91 -0.89
N GLU A 30 -11.70 3.57 -0.26
CA GLU A 30 -12.21 4.35 0.87
C GLU A 30 -11.22 4.43 2.05
N LEU A 31 -10.27 3.49 2.15
CA LEU A 31 -9.23 3.50 3.17
C LEU A 31 -8.17 4.58 2.94
N LEU A 32 -8.00 5.08 1.71
CA LEU A 32 -7.08 6.19 1.40
C LEU A 32 -7.46 7.47 2.16
N LYS A 33 -8.72 7.60 2.57
CA LYS A 33 -9.24 8.75 3.32
C LYS A 33 -8.86 8.73 4.80
N VAL A 34 -8.25 7.64 5.30
CA VAL A 34 -7.88 7.51 6.72
C VAL A 34 -6.59 8.30 6.99
N PRO A 35 -6.61 9.33 7.86
CA PRO A 35 -5.44 10.17 8.09
C PRO A 35 -4.26 9.41 8.71
N GLY A 36 -3.06 9.72 8.21
CA GLY A 36 -1.80 9.14 8.68
C GLY A 36 -1.61 7.67 8.29
N VAL A 37 -2.20 7.25 7.16
CA VAL A 37 -1.88 6.02 6.47
C VAL A 37 -1.27 6.37 5.12
N GLU A 38 -0.10 5.81 4.84
CA GLU A 38 0.59 5.98 3.56
C GLU A 38 0.44 4.71 2.72
N PHE A 39 0.19 4.88 1.42
CA PHE A 39 -0.02 3.78 0.49
C PHE A 39 1.00 3.83 -0.63
N SER A 40 1.58 2.67 -0.90
CA SER A 40 2.51 2.48 -2.00
C SER A 40 2.23 1.17 -2.73
N CYS A 41 2.60 1.10 -4.01
CA CYS A 41 2.30 -0.02 -4.89
C CYS A 41 3.49 -0.35 -5.78
N CYS A 42 3.74 -1.64 -6.01
CA CYS A 42 4.79 -2.11 -6.90
C CYS A 42 4.36 -2.00 -8.37
N ASP A 43 5.02 -1.15 -9.13
CA ASP A 43 4.82 -1.00 -10.58
C ASP A 43 5.09 -2.29 -11.33
N HIS A 44 6.13 -3.03 -10.95
CA HIS A 44 6.44 -4.29 -11.61
C HIS A 44 5.30 -5.31 -11.45
N SER A 45 4.73 -5.42 -10.24
CA SER A 45 3.56 -6.29 -10.01
C SER A 45 2.34 -5.80 -10.79
N CYS A 46 2.11 -4.48 -10.88
CA CYS A 46 1.06 -3.89 -11.71
C CYS A 46 1.16 -4.30 -13.18
N GLU A 47 2.36 -4.21 -13.77
CA GLU A 47 2.61 -4.63 -15.15
C GLU A 47 2.33 -6.12 -15.36
N LEU A 48 2.75 -6.98 -14.43
CA LEU A 48 2.52 -8.43 -14.52
C LEU A 48 1.04 -8.81 -14.51
N VAL A 49 0.18 -8.05 -13.83
CA VAL A 49 -1.27 -8.31 -13.74
C VAL A 49 -2.10 -7.42 -14.67
N GLY A 50 -1.47 -6.58 -15.49
CA GLY A 50 -2.13 -5.72 -16.49
C GLY A 50 -2.88 -4.52 -15.92
N ILE A 51 -2.40 -3.93 -14.82
CA ILE A 51 -2.96 -2.70 -14.24
C ILE A 51 -2.04 -1.52 -14.53
N HIS A 52 -2.41 -0.69 -15.51
CA HIS A 52 -1.61 0.47 -15.92
C HIS A 52 -2.15 1.80 -15.37
N ASP A 53 -3.43 1.86 -15.02
CA ASP A 53 -4.05 3.05 -14.41
C ASP A 53 -3.47 3.29 -13.01
N LYS A 54 -3.06 4.53 -12.74
CA LYS A 54 -2.54 4.95 -11.44
C LYS A 54 -3.65 5.59 -10.61
N THR A 55 -3.71 5.23 -9.34
CA THR A 55 -4.71 5.74 -8.40
C THR A 55 -4.15 6.89 -7.60
N GLU A 56 -4.88 8.01 -7.57
CA GLU A 56 -4.52 9.17 -6.75
C GLU A 56 -4.46 8.78 -5.26
N GLY A 57 -3.45 9.28 -4.54
CA GLY A 57 -3.21 8.92 -3.15
C GLY A 57 -2.40 7.64 -2.93
N ILE A 58 -1.98 6.95 -4.01
CA ILE A 58 -1.06 5.81 -3.96
C ILE A 58 0.25 6.19 -4.66
N SER A 59 1.38 6.00 -3.98
CA SER A 59 2.69 6.15 -4.59
C SER A 59 3.09 4.87 -5.33
N TYR A 60 3.46 4.99 -6.60
CA TYR A 60 3.89 3.84 -7.40
C TYR A 60 5.42 3.79 -7.46
N GLY A 61 5.97 2.60 -7.23
CA GLY A 61 7.41 2.41 -7.12
C GLY A 61 7.82 0.95 -7.33
N SER A 62 8.96 0.56 -6.78
CA SER A 62 9.53 -0.78 -7.00
C SER A 62 9.65 -1.57 -5.70
N GLN A 63 10.15 -2.81 -5.79
CA GLN A 63 10.49 -3.60 -4.61
C GLN A 63 11.59 -2.95 -3.75
N TYR A 64 12.35 -1.98 -4.28
CA TYR A 64 13.22 -1.15 -3.44
C TYR A 64 12.41 -0.40 -2.36
N ASN A 65 11.26 0.17 -2.72
CA ASN A 65 10.38 0.85 -1.77
C ASN A 65 9.84 -0.11 -0.71
N ASN A 66 9.52 -1.35 -1.09
CA ASN A 66 9.13 -2.41 -0.14
C ASN A 66 10.26 -2.68 0.87
N ALA A 67 11.49 -2.84 0.38
CA ALA A 67 12.65 -3.10 1.22
C ALA A 67 12.94 -1.95 2.19
N THR A 68 12.86 -0.70 1.72
CA THR A 68 12.99 0.48 2.57
C THR A 68 11.87 0.55 3.62
N MET A 69 10.62 0.35 3.22
CA MET A 69 9.49 0.31 4.16
C MET A 69 9.70 -0.77 5.24
N LEU A 70 10.15 -1.96 4.85
CA LEU A 70 10.44 -3.05 5.76
C LEU A 70 11.53 -2.66 6.77
N GLN A 71 12.62 -2.06 6.29
CA GLN A 71 13.74 -1.64 7.12
C GLN A 71 13.35 -0.56 8.14
N ASP A 72 12.50 0.39 7.74
CA ASP A 72 12.09 1.52 8.58
C ASP A 72 10.93 1.16 9.53
N SER A 73 10.29 0.01 9.34
CA SER A 73 9.14 -0.43 10.13
C SER A 73 9.55 -1.13 11.42
N ALA A 74 9.00 -0.68 12.55
CA ALA A 74 9.19 -1.37 13.84
C ALA A 74 8.53 -2.76 13.88
N ARG A 75 7.45 -2.97 13.11
CA ARG A 75 6.68 -4.21 13.03
C ARG A 75 6.16 -4.40 11.60
N LEU A 76 6.14 -5.64 11.14
CA LEU A 76 5.59 -6.02 9.84
C LEU A 76 4.40 -6.96 10.02
N LEU A 77 3.34 -6.71 9.25
CA LEU A 77 2.22 -7.64 9.07
C LEU A 77 2.07 -7.91 7.57
N VAL A 78 1.98 -9.19 7.21
CA VAL A 78 1.77 -9.65 5.83
C VAL A 78 0.41 -10.35 5.78
N PHE A 79 -0.37 -10.08 4.74
CA PHE A 79 -1.74 -10.57 4.55
C PHE A 79 -1.88 -11.27 3.20
#